data_AF-A0A4C1ZD87-F1
#
_entry.id   AF-A0A4C1ZD87-F1
#
_cell.length_a   1.000
_cell.length_b   1.000
_cell.length_c   1.000
_cell.angle_alpha   90.00
_cell.angle_beta   90.00
_cell.angle_gamma   90.00
#
_symmetry.space_group_name_H-M   'P 1'
#
loop_
_entity.id
_entity.type
_entity.pdbx_description
1 polymer ?
#
loop_
_entity_poly.entity_id
_entity_poly.type
_entity_poly.pdbx_seq_one_letter_code
_entity_poly.pdbx_strand_id
1 'polypeptide(L)'
;MTSHLAQTLTGHGGFSQYLHRFKLKDSPYCACDPAKIQDVLHVLEECQCFCGACGTGNGDWRHCREEFPAIVEDDQKRAKFLSYCCKVTERTSKLNRT
;
A
#
# COMPACT_ATOMS: atom_id res chain seq x y z
N MET A 1 4.66 -14.41 9.06
CA MET A 1 3.98 -13.24 8.44
C MET A 1 4.20 -12.04 9.34
N THR A 2 4.57 -10.89 8.80
CA THR A 2 4.73 -9.65 9.58
C THR A 2 3.37 -8.99 9.81
N SER A 3 3.21 -8.21 10.88
CA SER A 3 1.97 -7.46 11.15
C SER A 3 1.60 -6.53 10.01
N HIS A 4 2.58 -5.89 9.38
CA HIS A 4 2.36 -4.99 8.24
C HIS A 4 1.85 -5.71 7.00
N LEU A 5 2.32 -6.93 6.73
CA LEU A 5 1.80 -7.69 5.60
C LEU A 5 0.32 -8.04 5.79
N ALA A 6 -0.05 -8.49 6.99
CA ALA A 6 -1.44 -8.80 7.31
C ALA A 6 -2.34 -7.55 7.17
N GLN A 7 -1.84 -6.39 7.63
CA GLN A 7 -2.51 -5.09 7.48
C GLN A 7 -2.73 -4.72 6.00
N THR A 8 -1.70 -4.85 5.15
CA THR A 8 -1.84 -4.60 3.70
C THR A 8 -2.90 -5.51 3.07
N LEU A 9 -2.83 -6.82 3.35
CA LEU A 9 -3.72 -7.81 2.70
C LEU A 9 -5.17 -7.70 3.15
N THR A 10 -5.41 -7.13 4.34
CA THR A 10 -6.76 -6.99 4.91
C THR A 10 -7.31 -5.56 4.80
N GLY A 11 -6.50 -4.60 4.33
CA GLY A 11 -6.85 -3.18 4.34
C GLY A 11 -7.05 -2.61 5.74
N HIS A 12 -6.43 -3.22 6.73
CA HIS A 12 -6.45 -2.78 8.12
C HIS A 12 -5.19 -1.97 8.44
N GLY A 13 -5.26 -1.14 9.50
CA GLY A 13 -4.11 -0.40 10.02
C GLY A 13 -4.10 1.06 9.57
N GLY A 14 -2.91 1.60 9.28
CA GLY A 14 -2.72 3.04 9.11
C GLY A 14 -3.27 3.68 7.84
N PHE A 15 -4.19 3.05 7.12
CA PHE A 15 -4.81 3.61 5.91
C PHE A 15 -5.87 4.65 6.27
N SER A 16 -5.92 5.80 5.58
CA SER A 16 -6.90 6.85 5.92
C SER A 16 -8.34 6.36 5.83
N GLN A 17 -8.66 5.51 4.84
CA GLN A 17 -9.98 4.89 4.74
C GLN A 17 -10.33 4.07 6.00
N TYR A 18 -9.37 3.27 6.51
CA TYR A 18 -9.58 2.46 7.70
C TYR A 18 -9.70 3.33 8.95
N LEU A 19 -8.78 4.28 9.14
CA LEU A 19 -8.79 5.19 10.30
C LEU A 19 -10.06 6.03 10.37
N HIS A 20 -10.56 6.52 9.22
CA HIS A 20 -11.79 7.29 9.14
C HIS A 20 -13.02 6.47 9.59
N ARG A 21 -13.07 5.16 9.28
CA ARG A 21 -14.16 4.28 9.76
C ARG A 21 -14.24 4.21 11.28
N PHE A 22 -13.11 4.36 11.97
CA PHE A 22 -13.02 4.40 13.44
C PHE A 22 -13.03 5.82 14.01
N LYS A 23 -13.26 6.85 13.17
CA LYS A 23 -13.26 8.26 13.57
C LYS A 23 -11.92 8.72 14.16
N LEU A 24 -10.82 8.05 13.78
CA LEU A 24 -9.45 8.43 14.17
C LEU A 24 -8.82 9.42 13.20
N LYS A 25 -9.45 9.65 12.05
CA LYS A 25 -9.04 10.62 11.04
C LYS A 25 -10.27 11.28 10.45
N ASP A 26 -10.17 12.58 10.15
CA ASP A 26 -11.30 13.39 9.67
C ASP A 26 -11.72 13.08 8.24
N SER A 27 -10.82 12.48 7.45
CA SER A 27 -11.03 12.23 6.03
C SER A 27 -10.47 10.87 5.60
N PRO A 28 -11.21 10.13 4.73
CA PRO A 28 -10.73 8.87 4.15
C PRO A 28 -9.77 9.09 2.96
N TYR A 29 -9.59 10.32 2.50
CA TYR A 29 -8.87 10.65 1.27
C TYR A 29 -7.35 10.66 1.45
N CYS A 30 -6.61 10.42 0.38
CA CYS A 30 -5.16 10.51 0.35
C CYS A 30 -4.71 11.97 0.55
N ALA A 31 -3.66 12.18 1.33
CA ALA A 31 -3.01 13.49 1.42
C ALA A 31 -2.41 13.94 0.07
N CYS A 32 -2.12 12.99 -0.81
CA CYS A 32 -1.56 13.20 -2.14
C CYS A 32 -2.60 13.66 -3.17
N ASP A 33 -3.84 13.21 -3.02
CA ASP A 33 -4.93 13.46 -3.94
C ASP A 33 -6.24 13.43 -3.15
N PRO A 34 -6.87 14.59 -2.92
CA PRO A 34 -8.10 14.68 -2.14
C PRO A 34 -9.31 14.06 -2.85
N ALA A 35 -9.21 13.69 -4.13
CA ALA A 35 -10.28 12.98 -4.85
C ALA A 35 -10.18 11.45 -4.70
N LYS A 36 -9.07 10.92 -4.17
CA LYS A 36 -8.81 9.48 -4.09
C LYS A 36 -8.87 8.99 -2.66
N ILE A 37 -9.65 7.94 -2.41
CA ILE A 37 -9.68 7.26 -1.12
C ILE A 37 -8.34 6.57 -0.92
N GLN A 38 -7.75 6.71 0.27
CA GLN A 38 -6.50 6.02 0.59
C GLN A 38 -6.79 4.61 1.10
N ASP A 39 -7.08 3.71 0.18
CA ASP A 39 -7.19 2.27 0.39
C ASP A 39 -5.93 1.52 -0.06
N VAL A 40 -5.92 0.20 0.08
CA VAL A 40 -4.75 -0.64 -0.28
C VAL A 40 -4.41 -0.54 -1.76
N LEU A 41 -5.40 -0.58 -2.64
CA LEU A 41 -5.18 -0.57 -4.09
C LEU A 41 -4.59 0.76 -4.53
N HIS A 42 -5.18 1.86 -4.04
CA HIS A 42 -4.65 3.19 -4.30
C HIS A 42 -3.18 3.29 -3.86
N VAL A 43 -2.86 2.86 -2.64
CA VAL A 43 -1.50 2.98 -2.11
C VAL A 43 -0.50 2.06 -2.84
N LEU A 44 -0.92 0.87 -3.27
CA LEU A 44 -0.04 -0.08 -3.97
C LEU A 44 0.21 0.29 -5.44
N GLU A 45 -0.80 0.81 -6.16
CA GLU A 45 -0.75 0.95 -7.63
C GLU A 45 -0.86 2.40 -8.15
N GLU A 46 -1.63 3.25 -7.47
CA GLU A 46 -2.02 4.57 -8.00
C GLU A 46 -1.30 5.75 -7.32
N CYS A 47 -0.91 5.58 -6.07
CA CYS A 47 -0.53 6.69 -5.21
C CYS A 47 0.86 7.22 -5.57
N GLN A 48 0.92 8.42 -6.14
CA GLN A 48 2.17 9.06 -6.56
C GLN A 48 3.22 9.17 -5.43
N CYS A 49 2.78 9.30 -4.17
CA CYS A 49 3.67 9.33 -3.01
C CYS A 49 4.45 8.02 -2.79
N PHE A 50 3.87 6.87 -3.18
CA PHE A 50 4.42 5.54 -2.95
C PHE A 50 4.94 4.90 -4.24
N CYS A 51 4.33 5.24 -5.39
CA CYS A 51 4.78 4.86 -6.73
C CYS A 51 6.18 5.41 -7.11
N GLY A 52 6.68 6.43 -6.39
CA GLY A 52 8.06 6.91 -6.50
C GLY A 52 9.09 6.12 -5.66
N ALA A 53 8.66 5.40 -4.63
CA ALA A 53 9.54 4.52 -3.84
C ALA A 53 9.84 3.18 -4.56
N CYS A 54 9.20 2.94 -5.70
CA CYS A 54 9.47 1.85 -6.63
C CYS A 54 10.73 2.11 -7.49
N GLY A 55 11.21 3.36 -7.53
CA GLY A 55 12.37 3.77 -8.32
C GLY A 55 13.67 3.22 -7.75
N THR A 56 14.36 2.42 -8.57
CA THR A 56 15.73 1.95 -8.39
C THR A 56 15.91 0.75 -7.45
N GLY A 57 15.31 -0.40 -7.82
CA GLY A 57 15.77 -1.71 -7.35
C GLY A 57 14.71 -2.70 -6.87
N ASN A 58 13.45 -2.27 -6.70
CA ASN A 58 12.38 -3.15 -6.18
C ASN A 58 11.33 -3.58 -7.24
N GLY A 59 11.45 -3.16 -8.51
CA GLY A 59 10.45 -3.42 -9.56
C GLY A 59 9.42 -2.28 -9.63
N ASP A 60 9.03 -1.92 -10.85
CA ASP A 60 7.88 -1.04 -11.06
C ASP A 60 6.62 -1.87 -10.84
N TRP A 61 5.96 -1.69 -9.69
CA TRP A 61 4.74 -2.40 -9.31
C TRP A 61 3.47 -1.70 -9.82
N ARG A 62 3.62 -0.69 -10.67
CA ARG A 62 2.51 -0.12 -11.44
C ARG A 62 1.94 -1.26 -12.29
N HIS A 63 0.63 -1.51 -12.17
CA HIS A 63 -0.07 -2.62 -12.83
C HIS A 63 0.17 -4.01 -12.22
N CYS A 64 0.50 -4.07 -10.92
CA CYS A 64 0.56 -5.33 -10.16
C CYS A 64 -0.67 -6.23 -10.37
N ARG A 65 -1.85 -5.65 -10.56
CA ARG A 65 -3.11 -6.38 -10.77
C ARG A 65 -3.09 -7.27 -12.01
N GLU A 66 -2.49 -6.81 -13.11
CA GLU A 66 -2.44 -7.56 -14.37
C GLU A 66 -1.41 -8.69 -14.31
N GLU A 67 -0.30 -8.46 -13.62
CA GLU A 67 0.77 -9.44 -13.44
C GLU A 67 0.64 -10.27 -12.15
N PHE A 68 -0.45 -10.10 -11.39
CA PHE A 68 -0.57 -10.71 -10.06
C PHE A 68 -0.41 -12.23 -10.06
N PRO A 69 -1.02 -12.99 -11.00
CA PRO A 69 -0.79 -14.44 -11.08
C PRO A 69 0.69 -14.78 -11.26
N ALA A 70 1.37 -14.11 -12.20
CA ALA A 70 2.78 -14.33 -12.47
C ALA A 70 3.71 -13.91 -11.32
N ILE A 71 3.32 -12.89 -10.54
CA ILE A 71 4.02 -12.46 -9.32
C ILE A 71 3.89 -13.50 -8.22
N VAL A 72 2.71 -14.10 -8.07
CA VAL A 72 2.43 -15.10 -7.03
C VAL A 72 3.06 -16.45 -7.34
N GLU A 73 3.14 -16.83 -8.62
CA GLU A 73 3.75 -18.09 -9.07
C GLU A 73 5.28 -18.11 -8.88
N ASP A 74 5.96 -16.98 -9.12
CA ASP A 74 7.41 -16.87 -8.98
C ASP A 74 7.81 -16.53 -7.54
N ASP A 75 8.55 -17.42 -6.88
CA ASP A 75 8.96 -17.26 -5.48
C ASP A 75 9.76 -15.97 -5.22
N GLN A 76 10.61 -15.56 -6.17
CA GLN A 76 11.43 -14.36 -6.02
C GLN A 76 10.61 -13.09 -6.20
N LYS A 77 9.72 -13.05 -7.20
CA LYS A 77 8.79 -11.94 -7.42
C LYS A 77 7.82 -11.82 -6.25
N ARG A 78 7.27 -12.95 -5.77
CA ARG A 78 6.40 -13.00 -4.59
C ARG A 78 7.10 -12.43 -3.38
N ALA A 79 8.35 -12.85 -3.10
CA ALA A 79 9.11 -12.32 -1.96
C ALA A 79 9.34 -10.80 -2.06
N LYS A 80 9.69 -10.29 -3.26
CA LYS A 80 9.88 -8.86 -3.50
C LYS A 80 8.58 -8.07 -3.34
N PHE A 81 7.46 -8.60 -3.86
CA PHE A 81 6.14 -8.00 -3.73
C PHE A 81 5.68 -7.94 -2.26
N LEU A 82 5.84 -9.02 -1.50
CA LEU A 82 5.48 -9.03 -0.07
C LEU A 82 6.34 -8.04 0.74
N SER A 83 7.62 -7.88 0.37
CA SER A 83 8.52 -6.88 0.96
C SER A 83 8.07 -5.46 0.62
N TYR A 84 7.68 -5.21 -0.63
CA TYR A 84 7.07 -3.94 -1.06
C TYR A 84 5.81 -3.61 -0.25
N CYS A 85 4.87 -4.57 -0.13
CA CYS A 85 3.66 -4.44 0.68
C CYS A 85 3.94 -4.04 2.14
N CYS A 86 4.98 -4.60 2.76
CA CYS A 86 5.38 -4.23 4.12
C CYS A 86 5.87 -2.79 4.19
N LYS A 87 6.78 -2.39 3.30
CA LYS A 87 7.37 -1.03 3.27
C LYS A 87 6.32 0.04 3.04
N VAL A 88 5.39 -0.23 2.12
CA VAL A 88 4.28 0.65 1.81
C VAL A 88 3.40 0.86 3.03
N THR A 89 2.96 -0.22 3.69
CA THR A 89 2.10 -0.12 4.87
C THR A 89 2.78 0.54 6.06
N GLU A 90 4.08 0.28 6.26
CA GLU A 90 4.86 0.98 7.28
C GLU A 90 4.87 2.49 7.02
N ARG A 91 5.13 2.90 5.77
CA ARG A 91 5.18 4.31 5.38
C ARG A 91 3.81 4.98 5.47
N THR A 92 2.75 4.31 5.03
CA THR A 92 1.37 4.80 5.14
C THR A 92 0.96 4.98 6.60
N SER A 93 1.33 4.02 7.45
CA SER A 93 1.07 4.11 8.89
C SER A 93 1.80 5.28 9.55
N LYS A 94 3.05 5.56 9.14
CA LYS A 94 3.79 6.74 9.62
C LYS A 94 3.18 8.04 9.13
N LEU A 95 2.78 8.10 7.86
CA LEU A 95 2.17 9.30 7.25
C LEU A 95 0.85 9.69 7.94
N ASN A 96 0.06 8.70 8.34
CA ASN A 96 -1.26 8.92 8.93
C ASN A 96 -1.27 8.82 10.45
N ARG A 97 -0.11 8.72 11.09
CA ARG A 97 0.00 8.81 12.55
C ARG A 97 -0.15 10.29 12.91
N THR A 98 -1.30 10.64 13.46
CA THR A 98 -1.55 11.94 14.11
C THR A 98 -0.82 12.04 15.43
#